data_AF-A0AAU5H085-F1
#
_entry.id   AF-A0AAU5H085-F1
#
_cell.length_a   1.000
_cell.length_b   1.000
_cell.length_c   1.000
_cell.angle_alpha   90.00
_cell.angle_beta   90.00
_cell.angle_gamma   90.00
#
_symmetry.space_group_name_H-M   'P 1'
#
loop_
_entity.id
_entity.type
_entity.pdbx_description
1 polymer ?
#
loop_
_entity_poly.entity_id
_entity_poly.type
_entity_poly.pdbx_seq_one_letter_code
_entity_poly.pdbx_strand_id
1 'polypeptide(L)' 'MSELMWRKSSFSGDDANRDCIEIAVGAGGLIHIRESENPAVVAITTPAKWDAFVKGVKAGEFDHFAGL' A
#
# COMPACT_ATOMS: atom_id res chain seq x y z
N MET A 1 17.14 -11.59 -6.87
CA MET A 1 16.16 -10.78 -6.12
C MET A 1 14.93 -11.66 -5.94
N SER A 2 14.52 -11.95 -4.70
CA SER A 2 13.29 -12.71 -4.49
C SER A 2 12.12 -11.92 -5.05
N GLU A 3 11.29 -12.57 -5.86
CA GLU A 3 10.09 -11.95 -6.42
C GLU A 3 9.11 -11.61 -5.29
N LEU A 4 8.66 -10.35 -5.25
CA LEU A 4 7.71 -9.88 -4.25
C LEU A 4 6.30 -10.33 -4.63
N MET A 5 5.57 -10.91 -3.67
CA MET A 5 4.16 -11.27 -3.85
C MET A 5 3.28 -10.05 -3.57
N TRP A 6 2.93 -9.31 -4.62
CA TRP A 6 2.07 -8.14 -4.55
C TRP A 6 0.59 -8.50 -4.35
N ARG A 7 -0.09 -7.73 -3.50
CA ARG A 7 -1.52 -7.88 -3.22
C ARG A 7 -2.22 -6.53 -3.33
N LYS A 8 -3.30 -6.49 -4.11
CA LYS A 8 -4.27 -5.38 -4.15
C LYS A 8 -5.44 -5.65 -3.19
N SER A 9 -6.24 -4.62 -2.93
CA SER A 9 -7.50 -4.74 -2.18
C SER A 9 -8.55 -5.52 -2.97
N SER A 10 -9.46 -6.23 -2.30
CA SER A 10 -10.64 -6.83 -2.95
C SER A 10 -11.66 -5.79 -3.41
N PHE A 11 -11.53 -4.54 -2.94
CA PHE A 11 -12.35 -3.41 -3.39
C PHE A 11 -11.81 -2.77 -4.67
N SER A 12 -10.61 -3.14 -5.10
CA SER A 12 -10.07 -2.75 -6.40
C SER A 12 -10.84 -3.46 -7.50
N GLY A 13 -11.30 -2.71 -8.51
CA GLY A 13 -12.02 -3.27 -9.66
C GLY A 13 -11.22 -4.32 -10.44
N ASP A 14 -11.92 -5.08 -11.28
CA ASP A 14 -11.34 -6.13 -12.13
C ASP A 14 -10.60 -5.59 -13.36
N ASP A 15 -10.82 -4.34 -13.72
CA ASP A 15 -10.02 -3.69 -14.77
C ASP A 15 -8.59 -3.51 -14.27
N ALA A 16 -7.63 -4.07 -15.00
CA ALA A 16 -6.19 -4.02 -14.70
C ALA A 16 -5.59 -2.60 -14.72
N ASN A 17 -6.41 -1.58 -14.98
CA ASN A 17 -6.02 -0.20 -15.26
C ASN A 17 -6.75 0.81 -14.37
N ARG A 18 -6.95 0.46 -13.10
CA ARG A 18 -7.48 1.40 -12.09
C ARG A 18 -6.41 1.62 -11.05
N ASP A 19 -6.26 2.89 -10.64
CA ASP A 19 -5.36 3.50 -9.65
C ASP A 19 -5.29 2.74 -8.31
N CYS A 20 -4.78 1.52 -8.33
CA CYS A 20 -4.77 0.62 -7.19
C CYS A 20 -3.44 0.72 -6.46
N ILE A 21 -3.53 0.81 -5.14
CA ILE A 21 -2.37 0.61 -4.28
C ILE A 21 -2.16 -0.90 -4.07
N GLU A 22 -0.93 -1.34 -4.30
CA GLU A 22 -0.49 -2.71 -4.11
C GLU A 22 0.55 -2.77 -2.98
N ILE A 23 0.50 -3.85 -2.20
CA ILE A 23 1.37 -4.05 -1.04
C ILE A 23 2.06 -5.41 -1.14
N ALA A 24 3.33 -5.48 -0.76
CA ALA A 24 4.08 -6.72 -0.59
C ALA A 24 4.93 -6.72 0.68
N VAL A 25 5.18 -7.90 1.25
CA VAL A 25 6.12 -8.08 2.36
C VAL A 25 7.46 -8.56 1.78
N GLY A 26 8.49 -7.75 1.96
CA GLY A 26 9.85 -8.01 1.49
C GLY A 26 10.76 -8.63 2.55
N ALA A 27 12.06 -8.68 2.23
CA ALA A 27 13.09 -9.16 3.15
C ALA A 27 13.08 -8.34 4.46
N GLY A 28 13.31 -9.02 5.59
CA GLY A 28 13.27 -8.39 6.91
C GLY A 28 11.88 -7.89 7.34
N GLY A 29 10.82 -8.30 6.63
CA GLY A 29 9.45 -7.90 6.94
C GLY A 29 9.12 -6.47 6.48
N LEU A 30 9.98 -5.83 5.69
CA LEU A 30 9.69 -4.49 5.17
C LEU A 30 8.43 -4.50 4.30
N ILE A 31 7.64 -3.44 4.42
CA ILE A 31 6.41 -3.28 3.67
C ILE A 31 6.71 -2.43 2.45
N HIS A 32 6.48 -2.99 1.28
CA HIS A 32 6.62 -2.33 -0.01
C HIS A 32 5.24 -1.90 -0.49
N ILE A 33 5.14 -0.66 -0.96
CA ILE A 33 3.91 -0.04 -1.44
C ILE A 33 4.19 0.52 -2.82
N ARG A 34 3.31 0.26 -3.78
CA ARG A 34 3.37 0.86 -5.11
C ARG A 34 1.98 1.12 -5.65
N GLU A 35 1.91 1.93 -6.68
CA GLU A 35 0.73 2.09 -7.52
C GLU A 35 0.80 1.12 -8.70
N SER A 36 -0.34 0.55 -9.09
CA SER A 36 -0.44 -0.38 -10.23
C SER A 36 -0.02 0.27 -11.56
N GLU A 37 -0.33 1.55 -11.76
CA GLU A 37 0.03 2.28 -12.99
C GLU A 37 1.49 2.72 -13.02
N ASN A 38 2.16 2.79 -11.86
CA ASN A 38 3.56 3.16 -11.76
C ASN A 38 4.36 2.14 -10.91
N PRO A 39 4.49 0.88 -11.37
CA PRO A 39 5.01 -0.21 -10.56
C PRO A 39 6.51 -0.12 -10.27
N ALA A 40 7.22 0.79 -10.95
CA ALA A 40 8.64 1.05 -10.75
C ALA A 40 8.91 1.97 -9.54
N VAL A 41 7.91 2.77 -9.12
CA VAL A 41 8.03 3.68 -7.97
C VAL A 41 7.53 2.95 -6.73
N VAL A 42 8.45 2.59 -5.84
CA VAL A 42 8.16 1.81 -4.63
C VAL A 42 8.52 2.60 -3.39
N ALA A 43 7.53 2.83 -2.53
CA ALA A 43 7.75 3.30 -1.17
C ALA A 43 8.01 2.09 -0.26
N ILE A 44 8.98 2.22 0.65
CA ILE A 44 9.35 1.16 1.60
C ILE A 44 9.21 1.69 3.02
N THR A 45 8.55 0.92 3.88
CA THR A 45 8.39 1.26 5.30
C THR A 45 8.59 0.05 6.20
N THR A 46 8.76 0.30 7.49
CA THR A 46 8.90 -0.73 8.52
C THR A 46 7.51 -1.24 8.95
N PRO A 47 7.40 -2.49 9.47
CA PRO A 47 6.16 -2.99 10.07
C PRO A 47 5.55 -2.06 11.13
N ALA A 48 6.36 -1.47 12.01
CA ALA A 48 5.89 -0.60 13.08
C ALA A 48 5.23 0.68 12.55
N LYS A 49 5.85 1.33 11.56
CA LYS A 49 5.28 2.50 10.89
C LYS A 49 4.03 2.14 10.09
N TRP A 50 4.00 0.97 9.46
CA TRP A 50 2.81 0.49 8.74
C TRP A 50 1.62 0.27 9.69
N ASP A 51 1.84 -0.39 10.83
CA ASP A 51 0.81 -0.59 11.86
C ASP A 51 0.27 0.75 12.40
N ALA A 52 1.16 1.70 12.71
CA ALA A 52 0.78 3.04 13.13
C ALA A 52 -0.06 3.77 12.05
N PHE A 53 0.38 3.72 10.79
CA PHE A 53 -0.35 4.31 9.67
C PHE A 53 -1.76 3.73 9.53
N VAL A 54 -1.91 2.40 9.53
CA VAL A 54 -3.22 1.74 9.42
C VAL A 54 -4.15 2.13 10.58
N LYS A 55 -3.62 2.25 11.80
CA LYS A 55 -4.39 2.72 12.96
C LYS A 55 -4.85 4.16 12.78
N GLY A 56 -3.98 5.05 12.31
CA GLY A 56 -4.32 6.45 12.01
C GLY A 56 -5.40 6.57 10.94
N VAL A 57 -5.28 5.82 9.84
CA VAL A 57 -6.31 5.77 8.77
C VAL A 57 -7.66 5.34 9.34
N LYS A 58 -7.70 4.28 10.16
CA LYS A 58 -8.96 3.82 10.78
C LYS A 58 -9.54 4.81 11.78
N ALA A 59 -8.72 5.67 12.36
CA ALA A 59 -9.14 6.72 13.28
C ALA A 59 -9.57 8.02 12.57
N GLY A 60 -9.48 8.07 11.23
CA GLY A 60 -9.79 9.28 10.45
C GLY A 60 -8.70 10.36 10.54
N GLU A 61 -7.49 10.02 11.02
CA GLU A 61 -6.40 11.00 11.20
C GLU A 61 -6.04 11.72 9.89
N PHE A 62 -6.27 11.06 8.75
CA PHE A 62 -5.90 11.53 7.42
C PHE A 62 -7.08 12.02 6.57
N ASP A 63 -8.31 12.05 7.10
CA ASP A 63 -9.52 12.37 6.32
C ASP A 63 -9.49 13.80 5.76
N HIS A 64 -8.81 14.71 6.47
CA HIS A 64 -8.56 16.08 6.01
C HIS A 64 -7.75 16.15 4.69
N PHE A 65 -6.99 15.11 4.32
CA PHE A 65 -6.35 15.01 3.01
C PHE A 65 -7.32 14.57 1.90
N ALA A 66 -8.38 13.85 2.24
CA ALA A 66 -9.40 13.38 1.31
C ALA A 66 -10.56 14.38 1.12
N GLY A 67 -10.55 15.50 1.87
CA GLY A 67 -11.65 16.46 1.88
C GLY A 67 -12.92 15.92 2.53
N LEU A 68 -12.78 14.93 3.42
CA LEU A 68 -13.85 14.29 4.18
C LEU A 68 -14.03 14.94 5.56
#